data_AF-A0A6Q2X420-F1
#
_entry.id   AF-A0A6Q2X420-F1
#
_cell.length_a   1.000
_cell.length_b   1.000
_cell.length_c   1.000
_cell.angle_alpha   90.00
_cell.angle_beta   90.00
_cell.angle_gamma   90.00
#
_symmetry.space_group_name_H-M   'P 1'
#
loop_
_entity.id
_entity.type
_entity.pdbx_description
1 polymer ?
#
loop_
_entity_poly.entity_id
_entity_poly.type
_entity_poly.pdbx_seq_one_letter_code
_entity_poly.pdbx_strand_id
1 'polypeptide(L)'
;MTRHGKNCTAGAVYTYHEKRKDTAASGYGTQSVRLGKDAIKDFDCCCLSLQTCRDPVVTPDGYLYEKQAILEYILHQKKEIAKKMKAYEKQKQTQKSDSRLESRSEERGIAERFKTRENSIVSKPINPFTSAISSGLAKESDSHSAVGASAGTSKADSSDPAAGPSSAQTLPSFWIPSLTPEAKPTVLKKPSKTVVCPMSGRPLKMNELIPVCFTPLDPSLDRVALLARQERYLCAVTKDVLGNSVPCAVLRPSGAVVTQECVEKLIRKDMTDPLTGDKLKETDIIPLQRGGTGFAGSGVTLKAKEARPVMMV
;
A
#
# COMPACT_ATOMS: atom_id res chain seq x y z
N MET A 1 -12.60 31.16 44.72
CA MET A 1 -11.85 31.11 43.46
C MET A 1 -11.98 32.46 42.76
N THR A 2 -10.93 33.25 42.84
CA THR A 2 -10.82 34.57 42.21
C THR A 2 -10.96 34.43 40.70
N ARG A 3 -11.94 35.14 40.15
CA ARG A 3 -12.17 35.26 38.71
C ARG A 3 -10.99 36.04 38.14
N HIS A 4 -9.98 35.33 37.63
CA HIS A 4 -8.84 35.95 36.95
C HIS A 4 -9.39 36.81 35.82
N GLY A 5 -9.35 38.13 35.98
CA GLY A 5 -9.74 39.07 34.93
C GLY A 5 -8.90 38.78 33.70
N LYS A 6 -9.54 38.66 32.53
CA LYS A 6 -8.82 38.57 31.26
C LYS A 6 -8.03 39.87 31.10
N ASN A 7 -6.71 39.82 31.26
CA ASN A 7 -5.83 40.97 31.01
C ASN A 7 -6.08 41.49 29.58
N CYS A 8 -6.29 42.80 29.41
CA CYS A 8 -6.54 43.42 28.10
C CYS A 8 -5.40 43.19 27.09
N THR A 9 -4.19 42.88 27.57
CA THR A 9 -2.99 42.56 26.76
C THR A 9 -2.86 41.09 26.38
N ALA A 10 -3.69 40.20 26.94
CA ALA A 10 -3.73 38.77 26.61
C ALA A 10 -4.83 38.44 25.57
N GLY A 11 -5.53 39.45 25.05
CA GLY A 11 -6.46 39.30 23.94
C GLY A 11 -5.70 38.98 22.66
N ALA A 12 -6.11 37.93 21.96
CA ALA A 12 -5.59 37.70 20.62
C ALA A 12 -5.99 38.89 19.72
N VAL A 13 -5.00 39.52 19.07
CA VAL A 13 -5.21 40.61 18.10
C VAL A 13 -6.21 40.19 17.02
N TYR A 14 -6.10 38.94 16.57
CA TYR A 14 -7.05 38.34 15.65
C TYR A 14 -8.22 37.67 16.36
N THR A 15 -9.42 37.97 15.88
CA THR A 15 -10.64 37.26 16.22
C THR A 15 -10.57 35.80 15.76
N TYR A 16 -11.43 34.95 16.35
CA TYR A 16 -11.54 33.56 15.91
C TYR A 16 -11.87 33.42 14.42
N HIS A 17 -12.69 34.33 13.88
CA HIS A 17 -13.07 34.32 12.47
C HIS A 17 -11.91 34.70 11.54
N GLU A 18 -11.10 35.68 11.92
CA GLU A 18 -9.89 36.08 11.17
C GLU A 18 -8.87 34.95 11.16
N LYS A 19 -8.55 34.37 12.32
CA LYS A 19 -7.66 33.20 12.40
C LYS A 19 -8.15 32.05 11.52
N ARG A 20 -9.47 31.81 11.47
CA ARG A 20 -10.03 30.74 10.64
C ARG A 20 -9.95 31.06 9.14
N LYS A 21 -10.13 32.33 8.74
CA LYS A 21 -9.91 32.79 7.37
C LYS A 21 -8.45 32.68 6.96
N ASP A 22 -7.52 33.11 7.82
CA ASP A 22 -6.09 33.03 7.55
C ASP A 22 -5.62 31.57 7.46
N THR A 23 -6.07 30.70 8.38
CA THR A 23 -5.79 29.25 8.30
C THR A 23 -6.31 28.65 6.99
N ALA A 24 -7.51 29.08 6.54
CA ALA A 24 -8.09 28.63 5.28
C ALA A 24 -7.30 29.11 4.05
N ALA A 25 -6.88 30.38 4.03
CA ALA A 25 -6.16 31.01 2.92
C ALA A 25 -4.69 30.58 2.85
N SER A 26 -4.00 30.55 4.00
CA SER A 26 -2.58 30.17 4.09
C SER A 26 -2.37 28.66 3.91
N GLY A 27 -3.39 27.84 4.15
CA GLY A 27 -3.31 26.39 3.98
C GLY A 27 -2.43 25.67 5.01
N TYR A 28 -1.95 26.36 6.04
CA TYR A 28 -1.21 25.79 7.16
C TYR A 28 -2.14 25.52 8.35
N GLY A 29 -1.82 24.52 9.16
CA GLY A 29 -2.59 24.18 10.35
C GLY A 29 -3.77 23.23 10.09
N THR A 30 -4.29 22.63 11.17
CA THR A 30 -5.39 21.67 11.08
C THR A 30 -6.71 22.37 10.79
N GLN A 31 -7.34 22.06 9.66
CA GLN A 31 -8.66 22.57 9.32
C GLN A 31 -9.73 21.55 9.70
N SER A 32 -10.83 22.02 10.30
CA SER A 32 -11.98 21.18 10.61
C SER A 32 -13.26 21.78 10.03
N VAL A 33 -13.99 21.00 9.24
CA VAL A 33 -15.25 21.41 8.61
C VAL A 33 -16.34 20.43 8.99
N ARG A 34 -17.54 20.94 9.30
CA ARG A 34 -18.73 20.11 9.49
C ARG A 34 -19.28 19.71 8.12
N LEU A 35 -19.37 18.42 7.86
CA LEU A 35 -19.93 17.90 6.62
C LEU A 35 -21.47 17.90 6.67
N GLY A 36 -22.09 18.24 5.54
CA GLY A 36 -23.54 18.19 5.34
C GLY A 36 -24.04 16.80 4.94
N LYS A 37 -25.35 16.68 4.71
CA LYS A 37 -26.00 15.44 4.25
C LYS A 37 -25.42 14.97 2.91
N ASP A 38 -25.14 15.91 2.01
CA ASP A 38 -24.69 15.62 0.64
C ASP A 38 -23.29 15.00 0.57
N ALA A 39 -22.51 15.12 1.64
CA ALA A 39 -21.21 14.48 1.76
C ALA A 39 -21.32 13.00 2.17
N ILE A 40 -22.51 12.52 2.52
CA ILE A 40 -22.75 11.16 3.01
C ILE A 40 -23.39 10.35 1.89
N LYS A 41 -22.82 9.17 1.63
CA LYS A 41 -23.42 8.19 0.73
C LYS A 41 -24.78 7.73 1.25
N ASP A 42 -25.78 7.72 0.37
CA ASP A 42 -27.10 7.14 0.69
C ASP A 42 -27.04 5.63 0.97
N PHE A 43 -28.01 5.14 1.75
CA PHE A 43 -28.05 3.77 2.25
C PHE A 43 -28.22 2.73 1.12
N ASP A 44 -28.84 3.11 0.01
CA ASP A 44 -29.13 2.29 -1.16
C ASP A 44 -28.14 2.49 -2.32
N CYS A 45 -27.11 3.33 -2.12
CA CYS A 45 -26.06 3.55 -3.10
C CYS A 45 -24.87 2.58 -2.94
N CYS A 46 -24.25 2.22 -4.06
CA CYS A 46 -23.07 1.37 -4.13
C CYS A 46 -21.84 2.08 -3.55
N CYS A 47 -21.02 1.37 -2.77
CA CYS A 47 -19.76 1.90 -2.23
C CYS A 47 -18.67 2.14 -3.30
N LEU A 48 -18.78 1.57 -4.50
CA LEU A 48 -17.83 1.77 -5.60
C LEU A 48 -18.30 2.85 -6.59
N SER A 49 -19.51 2.73 -7.11
CA SER A 49 -20.04 3.66 -8.12
C SER A 49 -20.69 4.91 -7.51
N LEU A 50 -21.01 4.90 -6.21
CA LEU A 50 -21.77 5.95 -5.52
C LEU A 50 -23.15 6.25 -6.13
N GLN A 51 -23.61 5.41 -7.05
CA GLN A 51 -24.92 5.45 -7.67
C GLN A 51 -25.88 4.51 -6.95
N THR A 52 -27.18 4.76 -7.10
CA THR A 52 -28.23 3.88 -6.58
C THR A 52 -28.09 2.48 -7.15
N CYS A 53 -28.09 1.47 -6.29
CA CYS A 53 -27.89 0.08 -6.72
C CYS A 53 -29.10 -0.43 -7.51
N ARG A 54 -28.86 -0.98 -8.69
CA ARG A 54 -29.89 -1.72 -9.44
C ARG A 54 -30.07 -3.15 -8.93
N ASP A 55 -28.95 -3.87 -8.87
CA ASP A 55 -28.86 -5.24 -8.34
C ASP A 55 -27.90 -5.23 -7.14
N PRO A 56 -28.41 -4.85 -5.95
CA PRO A 56 -27.58 -4.69 -4.77
C PRO A 56 -27.12 -6.03 -4.22
N VAL A 57 -25.85 -6.07 -3.82
CA VAL A 57 -25.23 -7.17 -3.09
C VAL A 57 -24.47 -6.62 -1.88
N VAL A 58 -24.46 -7.37 -0.79
CA VAL A 58 -23.85 -6.99 0.47
C VAL A 58 -22.74 -7.95 0.84
N THR A 59 -21.65 -7.40 1.37
CA THR A 59 -20.58 -8.18 2.01
C THR A 59 -20.98 -8.59 3.43
N PRO A 60 -20.39 -9.63 4.01
CA PRO A 60 -20.65 -10.00 5.41
C PRO A 60 -20.37 -8.88 6.42
N ASP A 61 -19.55 -7.89 6.04
CA ASP A 61 -19.23 -6.71 6.84
C ASP A 61 -20.31 -5.62 6.77
N GLY A 62 -21.30 -5.74 5.88
CA GLY A 62 -22.40 -4.80 5.72
C GLY A 62 -22.18 -3.69 4.68
N TYR A 63 -21.20 -3.81 3.79
CA TYR A 63 -21.02 -2.83 2.70
C TYR A 63 -21.85 -3.21 1.48
N LEU A 64 -22.63 -2.25 1.00
CA LEU A 64 -23.50 -2.39 -0.17
C LEU A 64 -22.73 -2.09 -1.47
N TYR A 65 -22.83 -2.99 -2.42
CA TYR A 65 -22.27 -2.85 -3.76
C TYR A 65 -23.32 -3.16 -4.82
N GLU A 66 -23.10 -2.65 -6.02
CA GLU A 66 -23.76 -3.17 -7.20
C GLU A 66 -23.05 -4.45 -7.67
N LYS A 67 -23.84 -5.47 -8.01
CA LYS A 67 -23.31 -6.79 -8.40
C LYS A 67 -22.29 -6.72 -9.53
N GLN A 68 -22.52 -5.88 -10.55
CA GLN A 68 -21.62 -5.71 -11.68
C GLN A 68 -20.29 -5.07 -11.23
N ALA A 69 -20.36 -3.95 -10.51
CA ALA A 69 -19.18 -3.21 -10.06
C ALA A 69 -18.25 -4.04 -9.16
N ILE A 70 -18.81 -4.80 -8.20
CA ILE A 70 -17.98 -5.63 -7.30
C ILE A 70 -17.35 -6.82 -8.04
N LEU A 71 -18.06 -7.39 -9.02
CA LEU A 71 -17.54 -8.47 -9.86
C LEU A 71 -16.37 -8.01 -10.72
N GLU A 72 -16.51 -6.86 -11.38
CA GLU A 72 -15.45 -6.24 -12.16
C GLU A 72 -14.23 -5.95 -11.30
N TYR A 73 -14.43 -5.42 -10.09
CA TYR A 73 -13.36 -5.21 -9.11
C TYR A 73 -12.64 -6.51 -8.74
N ILE A 74 -13.38 -7.58 -8.44
CA ILE A 74 -12.79 -8.90 -8.11
C ILE A 74 -11.98 -9.45 -9.28
N LEU A 75 -12.48 -9.33 -10.51
CA LEU A 75 -11.78 -9.77 -11.72
C LEU A 75 -10.50 -8.96 -11.95
N HIS A 76 -10.57 -7.64 -11.80
CA HIS A 76 -9.42 -6.75 -11.91
C HIS A 76 -8.35 -7.11 -10.87
N GLN A 77 -8.75 -7.28 -9.60
CA GLN A 77 -7.82 -7.61 -8.53
C GLN A 77 -7.16 -8.99 -8.73
N LYS A 78 -7.91 -9.99 -9.21
CA LYS A 78 -7.34 -11.30 -9.56
C LYS A 78 -6.31 -11.21 -10.69
N LYS A 79 -6.57 -10.38 -11.73
CA LYS A 79 -5.61 -10.15 -12.81
C LYS A 79 -4.33 -9.49 -12.29
N GLU A 80 -4.45 -8.48 -11.44
CA GLU A 80 -3.30 -7.79 -10.84
C GLU A 80 -2.49 -8.70 -9.91
N ILE A 81 -3.16 -9.51 -9.08
CA ILE A 81 -2.50 -10.52 -8.25
C ILE A 81 -1.75 -11.53 -9.13
N ALA A 82 -2.36 -12.01 -10.22
CA ALA A 82 -1.72 -12.95 -11.14
C ALA A 82 -0.46 -12.34 -11.79
N LYS A 83 -0.52 -11.06 -12.22
CA LYS A 83 0.65 -10.34 -12.76
C LYS A 83 1.77 -10.23 -11.72
N LYS A 84 1.44 -9.82 -10.49
CA LYS A 84 2.41 -9.69 -9.39
C LYS A 84 3.03 -11.04 -9.00
N MET A 85 2.22 -12.10 -8.99
CA MET A 85 2.68 -13.48 -8.73
C MET A 85 3.66 -13.95 -9.81
N LYS A 86 3.34 -13.71 -11.09
CA LYS A 86 4.23 -14.07 -12.21
C LYS A 86 5.56 -13.30 -12.15
N ALA A 87 5.53 -12.01 -11.80
CA ALA A 87 6.74 -11.22 -11.61
C ALA A 87 7.61 -11.75 -10.45
N TYR A 88 6.98 -12.10 -9.33
CA TYR A 88 7.63 -12.71 -8.17
C TYR A 88 8.26 -14.08 -8.51
N GLU A 89 7.54 -14.94 -9.25
CA GLU A 89 8.05 -16.24 -9.69
C GLU A 89 9.23 -16.11 -10.64
N LYS A 90 9.19 -15.16 -11.59
CA LYS A 90 10.31 -14.85 -12.48
C LYS A 90 11.54 -14.41 -11.69
N GLN A 91 11.38 -13.48 -10.75
CA GLN A 91 12.49 -13.02 -9.91
C GLN A 91 13.07 -14.17 -9.07
N LYS A 92 12.22 -15.02 -8.50
CA LYS A 92 12.67 -16.20 -7.74
C LYS A 92 13.45 -17.19 -8.59
N GLN A 93 13.04 -17.40 -9.84
CA GLN A 93 13.76 -18.26 -10.79
C GLN A 93 15.14 -17.67 -11.14
N THR A 94 15.21 -16.37 -11.43
CA THR A 94 16.49 -15.67 -11.69
C THR A 94 17.42 -15.74 -10.49
N GLN A 95 16.95 -15.44 -9.27
CA GLN A 95 17.76 -15.58 -8.05
C GLN A 95 18.26 -17.02 -7.83
N LYS A 96 17.45 -18.03 -8.19
CA LYS A 96 17.86 -19.45 -8.10
C LYS A 96 18.87 -19.83 -9.18
N SER A 97 18.78 -19.30 -10.40
CA SER A 97 19.77 -19.53 -11.45
C SER A 97 21.09 -18.85 -11.11
N ASP A 98 21.04 -17.62 -10.62
CA ASP A 98 22.22 -16.81 -10.30
C ASP A 98 22.98 -17.43 -9.13
N SER A 99 22.30 -17.79 -8.04
CA SER A 99 22.93 -18.53 -6.92
C SER A 99 23.53 -19.88 -7.33
N ARG A 100 22.94 -20.57 -8.32
CA ARG A 100 23.50 -21.82 -8.87
C ARG A 100 24.73 -21.56 -9.75
N LEU A 101 24.75 -20.45 -10.49
CA LEU A 101 25.91 -20.06 -11.29
C LEU A 101 27.05 -19.56 -10.40
N GLU A 102 26.75 -18.79 -9.36
CA GLU A 102 27.69 -18.32 -8.34
C GLU A 102 28.36 -19.51 -7.65
N SER A 103 27.60 -20.45 -7.07
CA SER A 103 28.15 -21.66 -6.44
C SER A 103 29.04 -22.48 -7.40
N ARG A 104 28.60 -22.69 -8.65
CA ARG A 104 29.43 -23.38 -9.66
C ARG A 104 30.69 -22.60 -10.03
N SER A 105 30.64 -21.27 -10.05
CA SER A 105 31.80 -20.41 -10.31
C SER A 105 32.78 -20.41 -9.15
N GLU A 106 32.28 -20.43 -7.92
CA GLU A 106 33.08 -20.55 -6.69
C GLU A 106 33.81 -21.90 -6.65
N GLU A 107 33.11 -23.00 -6.92
CA GLU A 107 33.71 -24.34 -7.02
C GLU A 107 34.82 -24.39 -8.08
N ARG A 108 34.59 -23.78 -9.25
CA ARG A 108 35.61 -23.66 -10.31
C ARG A 108 36.79 -22.81 -9.88
N GLY A 109 36.53 -21.67 -9.23
CA GLY A 109 37.57 -20.79 -8.72
C GLY A 109 38.42 -21.47 -7.64
N ILE A 110 37.82 -22.29 -6.78
CA ILE A 110 38.55 -23.10 -5.78
C ILE A 110 39.44 -24.12 -6.49
N ALA A 111 38.92 -24.84 -7.49
CA ALA A 111 39.70 -25.82 -8.26
C ALA A 111 40.86 -25.18 -9.04
N GLU A 112 40.65 -24.00 -9.64
CA GLU A 112 41.71 -23.26 -10.33
C GLU A 112 42.77 -22.72 -9.37
N ARG A 113 42.36 -22.19 -8.22
CA ARG A 113 43.29 -21.77 -7.14
C ARG A 113 44.11 -22.93 -6.62
N PHE A 114 43.51 -24.12 -6.51
CA PHE A 114 44.23 -25.33 -6.13
C PHE A 114 45.27 -25.71 -7.19
N LYS A 115 44.87 -25.80 -8.47
CA LYS A 115 45.76 -26.16 -9.58
C LYS A 115 46.95 -25.21 -9.72
N THR A 116 46.72 -23.91 -9.58
CA THR A 116 47.79 -22.89 -9.63
C THR A 116 48.75 -22.99 -8.46
N ARG A 117 48.24 -23.29 -7.25
CA ARG A 117 49.06 -23.47 -6.04
C ARG A 117 49.93 -24.72 -6.13
N GLU A 118 49.40 -25.83 -6.63
CA GLU A 118 50.20 -27.05 -6.85
C GLU A 118 51.27 -26.86 -7.93
N ASN A 119 50.92 -26.23 -9.06
CA ASN A 119 51.89 -25.94 -10.12
C ASN A 119 53.00 -24.97 -9.67
N SER A 120 52.72 -24.08 -8.70
CA SER A 120 53.72 -23.16 -8.14
C SER A 120 54.75 -23.86 -7.24
N ILE A 121 54.43 -25.02 -6.67
CA ILE A 121 55.35 -25.76 -5.78
C ILE A 121 56.32 -26.62 -6.60
N VAL A 122 55.92 -27.08 -7.79
CA VAL A 122 56.68 -28.06 -8.59
C VAL A 122 57.62 -27.41 -9.64
N SER A 123 57.55 -26.11 -9.90
CA SER A 123 58.19 -25.49 -11.07
C SER A 123 59.36 -24.53 -10.80
N LYS A 124 59.96 -24.53 -9.60
CA LYS A 124 61.26 -23.88 -9.38
C LYS A 124 62.32 -24.94 -9.04
N PRO A 125 63.00 -25.56 -10.03
CA PRO A 125 64.27 -26.19 -9.76
C PRO A 125 65.22 -25.09 -9.26
N ILE A 126 65.58 -25.15 -7.98
CA ILE A 126 66.70 -24.38 -7.43
C ILE A 126 67.95 -24.94 -8.11
N ASN A 127 68.40 -24.28 -9.18
CA ASN A 127 69.73 -24.52 -9.73
C ASN A 127 70.74 -23.81 -8.81
N PRO A 128 71.56 -24.54 -8.02
CA PRO A 128 72.44 -23.93 -7.02
C PRO A 128 73.72 -23.31 -7.61
N PHE A 129 73.85 -23.24 -8.94
CA PHE A 129 75.13 -22.96 -9.61
C PHE A 129 75.19 -21.66 -10.42
N THR A 130 74.17 -20.78 -10.35
CA THR A 130 74.22 -19.47 -11.01
C THR A 130 73.95 -18.35 -10.02
N SER A 131 74.81 -18.23 -9.00
CA SER A 131 74.94 -17.03 -8.17
C SER A 131 76.38 -16.93 -7.66
N ALA A 132 77.31 -16.68 -8.57
CA ALA A 132 78.61 -16.11 -8.25
C ALA A 132 79.18 -15.42 -9.49
N ILE A 133 79.70 -14.20 -9.28
CA ILE A 133 80.56 -13.38 -10.17
C ILE A 133 79.83 -12.33 -11.04
N SER A 134 79.50 -11.21 -10.39
CA SER A 134 80.06 -9.87 -10.68
C SER A 134 79.45 -8.88 -9.67
N SER A 135 80.15 -8.53 -8.59
CA SER A 135 80.94 -7.28 -8.47
C SER A 135 80.24 -6.08 -9.12
N GLY A 136 79.77 -5.03 -8.45
CA GLY A 136 79.98 -4.54 -7.10
C GLY A 136 79.89 -3.01 -7.19
N LEU A 137 79.18 -2.35 -6.28
CA LEU A 137 79.59 -1.08 -5.66
C LEU A 137 78.58 -0.68 -4.60
N ALA A 138 79.11 -0.41 -3.41
CA ALA A 138 78.43 0.16 -2.28
C ALA A 138 77.92 1.59 -2.57
N LYS A 139 76.76 1.93 -2.00
CA LYS A 139 76.69 2.95 -0.94
C LYS A 139 75.27 3.04 -0.36
N GLU A 140 75.22 2.91 0.96
CA GLU A 140 74.13 3.32 1.83
C GLU A 140 73.90 4.83 1.75
N SER A 141 72.65 5.29 1.90
CA SER A 141 72.24 6.11 3.05
C SER A 141 70.88 6.77 2.84
N ASP A 142 70.29 7.03 4.00
CA ASP A 142 68.95 7.47 4.37
C ASP A 142 68.31 8.70 3.68
N SER A 143 67.01 8.54 3.46
CA SER A 143 65.91 9.41 3.94
C SER A 143 65.59 10.80 3.33
N HIS A 144 64.26 10.99 3.21
CA HIS A 144 63.47 12.22 3.27
C HIS A 144 63.46 13.24 2.12
N SER A 145 62.31 13.23 1.45
CA SER A 145 61.37 14.35 1.27
C SER A 145 61.81 15.62 0.52
N ALA A 146 61.21 15.74 -0.67
CA ALA A 146 60.29 16.79 -1.07
C ALA A 146 60.80 18.00 -1.90
N VAL A 147 59.87 18.37 -2.80
CA VAL A 147 59.61 19.65 -3.47
C VAL A 147 60.30 19.88 -4.81
N GLY A 148 59.48 20.06 -5.85
CA GLY A 148 59.89 20.59 -7.15
C GLY A 148 58.81 20.45 -8.21
N ALA A 149 57.87 21.40 -8.23
CA ALA A 149 56.75 21.46 -9.16
C ALA A 149 57.15 22.00 -10.56
N SER A 150 56.19 21.84 -11.48
CA SER A 150 56.03 22.48 -12.80
C SER A 150 56.80 21.86 -13.96
N ALA A 151 56.32 21.80 -15.20
CA ALA A 151 55.04 21.91 -15.91
C ALA A 151 55.44 21.85 -17.39
N GLY A 152 54.73 21.13 -18.26
CA GLY A 152 55.02 21.21 -19.71
C GLY A 152 54.62 20.02 -20.58
N THR A 153 53.31 19.89 -20.80
CA THR A 153 52.59 19.48 -22.02
C THR A 153 53.37 18.89 -23.21
N SER A 154 52.98 17.71 -23.71
CA SER A 154 52.57 17.48 -25.12
C SER A 154 52.02 16.07 -25.42
N LYS A 155 50.77 16.08 -25.90
CA LYS A 155 50.02 15.23 -26.86
C LYS A 155 50.47 13.82 -27.29
N ALA A 156 49.43 12.97 -27.38
CA ALA A 156 49.14 11.90 -28.36
C ALA A 156 50.03 10.63 -28.27
N ASP A 157 49.57 9.41 -28.49
CA ASP A 157 48.40 8.92 -29.20
C ASP A 157 48.05 7.49 -28.73
N SER A 158 46.83 7.10 -29.09
CA SER A 158 46.17 5.81 -28.96
C SER A 158 47.00 4.53 -29.24
N SER A 159 46.81 3.48 -28.43
CA SER A 159 46.56 2.07 -28.84
C SER A 159 46.74 1.09 -27.67
N ASP A 160 45.67 0.40 -27.29
CA ASP A 160 45.73 -0.92 -26.66
C ASP A 160 46.36 -1.92 -27.66
N PRO A 161 47.05 -3.00 -27.24
CA PRO A 161 46.42 -4.00 -26.36
C PRO A 161 47.32 -4.80 -25.38
N ALA A 162 46.64 -5.31 -24.36
CA ALA A 162 46.86 -6.59 -23.69
C ALA A 162 47.96 -6.75 -22.60
N ALA A 163 47.53 -7.54 -21.60
CA ALA A 163 48.29 -8.36 -20.65
C ALA A 163 48.65 -7.77 -19.27
N GLY A 164 47.93 -8.25 -18.25
CA GLY A 164 48.42 -8.37 -16.88
C GLY A 164 47.38 -7.96 -15.83
N PRO A 165 47.04 -8.81 -14.83
CA PRO A 165 46.31 -8.37 -13.65
C PRO A 165 47.32 -7.63 -12.75
N SER A 166 47.74 -6.44 -13.15
CA SER A 166 48.38 -5.52 -12.23
C SER A 166 47.29 -5.10 -11.24
N SER A 167 47.59 -5.31 -9.96
CA SER A 167 46.74 -5.01 -8.81
C SER A 167 45.90 -3.77 -9.07
N ALA A 168 44.60 -3.98 -9.34
CA ALA A 168 43.63 -2.91 -9.37
C ALA A 168 43.71 -2.24 -8.01
N GLN A 169 44.42 -1.11 -7.95
CA GLN A 169 44.36 -0.21 -6.82
C GLN A 169 42.88 0.09 -6.65
N THR A 170 42.30 -0.40 -5.56
CA THR A 170 40.90 -0.14 -5.20
C THR A 170 40.77 1.35 -4.96
N LEU A 171 40.50 2.09 -6.03
CA LEU A 171 40.27 3.53 -5.97
C LEU A 171 38.94 3.73 -5.24
N PRO A 172 38.89 4.54 -4.16
CA PRO A 172 37.69 4.78 -3.36
C PRO A 172 36.72 5.77 -4.05
N SER A 173 36.63 5.71 -5.38
CA SER A 173 35.85 6.65 -6.18
C SER A 173 34.53 6.04 -6.61
N PHE A 174 33.49 6.37 -5.83
CA PHE A 174 32.09 6.03 -6.10
C PHE A 174 31.57 6.53 -7.47
N TRP A 175 32.23 7.53 -8.08
CA TRP A 175 31.81 8.14 -9.36
C TRP A 175 32.30 7.40 -10.61
N ILE A 176 33.10 6.34 -10.46
CA ILE A 176 33.53 5.53 -11.60
C ILE A 176 32.44 4.50 -11.91
N PRO A 177 31.82 4.50 -13.12
CA PRO A 177 30.71 3.60 -13.46
C PRO A 177 31.00 2.09 -13.30
N SER A 178 32.26 1.67 -13.31
CA SER A 178 32.66 0.27 -13.07
C SER A 178 32.83 -0.08 -11.58
N LEU A 179 32.88 0.92 -10.68
CA LEU A 179 33.00 0.76 -9.23
C LEU A 179 31.74 1.23 -8.48
N THR A 180 30.73 1.75 -9.19
CA THR A 180 29.43 2.06 -8.59
C THR A 180 28.76 0.76 -8.11
N PRO A 181 28.36 0.66 -6.84
CA PRO A 181 27.61 -0.50 -6.38
C PRO A 181 26.30 -0.58 -7.16
N GLU A 182 26.11 -1.65 -7.92
CA GLU A 182 24.84 -1.90 -8.61
C GLU A 182 23.71 -1.99 -7.57
N ALA A 183 22.62 -1.27 -7.82
CA ALA A 183 21.45 -1.32 -6.95
C ALA A 183 20.92 -2.75 -6.93
N LYS A 184 20.97 -3.41 -5.76
CA LYS A 184 20.43 -4.76 -5.59
C LYS A 184 18.98 -4.77 -6.09
N PRO A 185 18.59 -5.72 -6.96
CA PRO A 185 17.24 -5.75 -7.52
C PRO A 185 16.23 -5.82 -6.38
N THR A 186 15.19 -4.98 -6.44
CA THR A 186 14.17 -4.89 -5.40
C THR A 186 13.52 -6.26 -5.18
N VAL A 187 13.77 -6.89 -4.04
CA VAL A 187 13.23 -8.22 -3.72
C VAL A 187 11.72 -8.09 -3.55
N LEU A 188 10.96 -8.60 -4.52
CA LEU A 188 9.51 -8.62 -4.46
C LEU A 188 9.08 -9.57 -3.34
N LYS A 189 8.20 -9.10 -2.45
CA LYS A 189 7.57 -9.95 -1.45
C LYS A 189 6.51 -10.82 -2.14
N LYS A 190 6.31 -12.04 -1.61
CA LYS A 190 5.26 -12.95 -2.12
C LYS A 190 3.90 -12.24 -2.03
N PRO A 191 3.22 -11.98 -3.16
CA PRO A 191 1.90 -11.36 -3.14
C PRO A 191 0.89 -12.28 -2.45
N SER A 192 -0.08 -11.71 -1.74
CA SER A 192 -1.23 -12.47 -1.24
C SER A 192 -2.15 -12.84 -2.41
N LYS A 193 -2.73 -14.06 -2.35
CA LYS A 193 -3.66 -14.55 -3.37
C LYS A 193 -5.11 -14.09 -3.14
N THR A 194 -5.39 -13.55 -1.97
CA THR A 194 -6.75 -13.23 -1.54
C THR A 194 -7.15 -11.84 -2.00
N VAL A 195 -8.29 -11.74 -2.66
CA VAL A 195 -8.93 -10.45 -2.97
C VAL A 195 -9.46 -9.86 -1.67
N VAL A 196 -9.25 -8.56 -1.47
CA VAL A 196 -9.72 -7.84 -0.28
C VAL A 196 -10.88 -6.93 -0.64
N CYS A 197 -11.77 -6.68 0.31
CA CYS A 197 -12.84 -5.69 0.18
C CYS A 197 -12.24 -4.29 0.11
N PRO A 198 -12.70 -3.42 -0.82
CA PRO A 198 -12.15 -2.07 -0.99
C PRO A 198 -12.42 -1.16 0.21
N MET A 199 -13.48 -1.42 0.98
CA MET A 199 -13.85 -0.60 2.15
C MET A 199 -13.33 -1.17 3.48
N SER A 200 -13.44 -2.49 3.69
CA SER A 200 -13.07 -3.11 4.97
C SER A 200 -11.65 -3.67 5.03
N GLY A 201 -10.98 -3.86 3.88
CA GLY A 201 -9.68 -4.52 3.80
C GLY A 201 -9.69 -6.01 4.17
N ARG A 202 -10.86 -6.59 4.49
CA ARG A 202 -11.02 -8.00 4.83
C ARG A 202 -11.04 -8.88 3.57
N PRO A 203 -10.68 -10.16 3.66
CA PRO A 203 -10.73 -11.07 2.51
C PRO A 203 -12.17 -11.20 2.00
N LEU A 204 -12.35 -11.10 0.68
CA LEU A 204 -13.65 -11.14 0.02
C LEU A 204 -13.71 -12.30 -0.98
N LYS A 205 -14.69 -13.19 -0.82
CA LYS A 205 -15.02 -14.21 -1.83
C LYS A 205 -16.32 -13.88 -2.55
N MET A 206 -16.43 -14.36 -3.79
CA MET A 206 -17.64 -14.21 -4.60
C MET A 206 -18.87 -14.85 -3.95
N ASN A 207 -18.71 -16.03 -3.36
CA ASN A 207 -19.82 -16.79 -2.76
C ASN A 207 -20.32 -16.18 -1.44
N GLU A 208 -19.54 -15.27 -0.85
CA GLU A 208 -19.90 -14.59 0.40
C GLU A 208 -20.74 -13.32 0.15
N LEU A 209 -20.94 -12.96 -1.13
CA LEU A 209 -21.82 -11.85 -1.51
C LEU A 209 -23.28 -12.29 -1.43
N ILE A 210 -24.07 -11.51 -0.71
CA ILE A 210 -25.47 -11.81 -0.44
C ILE A 210 -26.34 -10.85 -1.24
N PRO A 211 -27.27 -11.33 -2.07
CA PRO A 211 -28.19 -10.46 -2.80
C PRO A 211 -29.13 -9.75 -1.83
N VAL A 212 -29.38 -8.47 -2.07
CA VAL A 212 -30.28 -7.66 -1.25
C VAL A 212 -31.57 -7.38 -2.02
N CYS A 213 -32.70 -7.55 -1.36
CA CYS A 213 -34.03 -7.26 -1.89
C CYS A 213 -34.63 -6.11 -1.09
N PHE A 214 -34.64 -4.91 -1.68
CA PHE A 214 -35.33 -3.77 -1.10
C PHE A 214 -36.82 -3.82 -1.46
N THR A 215 -37.69 -3.59 -0.47
CA THR A 215 -39.13 -3.43 -0.68
C THR A 215 -39.42 -1.99 -1.09
N PRO A 216 -39.94 -1.73 -2.31
CA PRO A 216 -40.28 -0.37 -2.73
C PRO A 216 -41.47 0.18 -1.93
N LEU A 217 -41.49 1.50 -1.72
CA LEU A 217 -42.62 2.21 -1.09
C LEU A 217 -43.90 2.04 -1.90
N ASP A 218 -43.83 2.32 -3.20
CA ASP A 218 -44.93 2.15 -4.13
C ASP A 218 -44.56 1.08 -5.18
N PRO A 219 -45.15 -0.13 -5.12
CA PRO A 219 -44.85 -1.19 -6.07
C PRO A 219 -45.41 -0.93 -7.48
N SER A 220 -46.30 0.07 -7.62
CA SER A 220 -46.92 0.45 -8.90
C SER A 220 -46.08 1.41 -9.74
N LEU A 221 -45.07 2.05 -9.15
CA LEU A 221 -44.23 3.03 -9.83
C LEU A 221 -43.05 2.37 -10.52
N ASP A 222 -42.73 2.86 -11.72
CA ASP A 222 -41.52 2.45 -12.42
C ASP A 222 -40.27 2.92 -11.66
N ARG A 223 -39.15 2.21 -11.84
CA ARG A 223 -37.89 2.45 -11.13
C ARG A 223 -37.42 3.89 -11.26
N VAL A 224 -37.53 4.48 -12.45
CA VAL A 224 -37.10 5.87 -12.70
C VAL A 224 -37.92 6.86 -11.87
N ALA A 225 -39.22 6.61 -11.73
CA ALA A 225 -40.10 7.44 -10.91
C ALA A 225 -39.81 7.26 -9.40
N LEU A 226 -39.41 6.06 -8.97
CA LEU A 226 -38.95 5.82 -7.60
C LEU A 226 -37.63 6.54 -7.31
N LEU A 227 -36.68 6.59 -8.25
CA LEU A 227 -35.39 7.26 -8.07
C LEU A 227 -35.53 8.78 -7.83
N ALA A 228 -36.56 9.40 -8.38
CA ALA A 228 -36.85 10.83 -8.19
C ALA A 228 -37.35 11.17 -6.78
N ARG A 229 -37.82 10.18 -6.01
CA ARG A 229 -38.31 10.39 -4.65
C ARG A 229 -37.17 10.30 -3.64
N GLN A 230 -37.26 11.11 -2.58
CA GLN A 230 -36.32 11.06 -1.46
C GLN A 230 -36.51 9.80 -0.60
N GLU A 231 -37.75 9.31 -0.50
CA GLU A 231 -38.13 8.12 0.24
C GLU A 231 -38.53 7.02 -0.74
N ARG A 232 -37.72 5.97 -0.82
CA ARG A 232 -37.79 4.95 -1.89
C ARG A 232 -38.19 3.57 -1.40
N TYR A 233 -37.73 3.20 -0.21
CA TYR A 233 -37.78 1.83 0.29
C TYR A 233 -38.37 1.75 1.69
N LEU A 234 -38.96 0.59 1.97
CA LEU A 234 -39.60 0.25 3.24
C LEU A 234 -38.88 -0.92 3.91
N CYS A 235 -38.99 -0.96 5.24
CA CYS A 235 -38.67 -2.13 6.02
C CYS A 235 -39.59 -3.29 5.64
N ALA A 236 -39.04 -4.46 5.36
CA ALA A 236 -39.84 -5.61 4.93
C ALA A 236 -40.82 -6.13 6.00
N VAL A 237 -40.58 -5.81 7.29
CA VAL A 237 -41.39 -6.28 8.42
C VAL A 237 -42.33 -5.19 8.92
N THR A 238 -41.80 -4.04 9.36
CA THR A 238 -42.62 -2.97 9.95
C THR A 238 -43.24 -2.04 8.92
N LYS A 239 -42.79 -2.08 7.66
CA LYS A 239 -43.18 -1.12 6.62
C LYS A 239 -42.86 0.34 6.97
N ASP A 240 -41.91 0.56 7.87
CA ASP A 240 -41.34 1.90 8.12
C ASP A 240 -40.46 2.33 6.96
N VAL A 241 -40.42 3.63 6.68
CA VAL A 241 -39.56 4.19 5.64
C VAL A 241 -38.08 4.04 6.00
N LEU A 242 -37.29 3.50 5.08
CA LEU A 242 -35.84 3.37 5.23
C LEU A 242 -35.14 4.66 4.79
N GLY A 243 -34.14 5.09 5.58
CA GLY A 243 -33.34 6.26 5.29
C GLY A 243 -31.98 6.20 5.98
N ASN A 244 -31.08 7.15 5.65
CA ASN A 244 -29.70 7.18 6.18
C ASN A 244 -29.63 7.33 7.71
N SER A 245 -30.67 7.89 8.34
CA SER A 245 -30.78 8.07 9.79
C SER A 245 -31.12 6.75 10.51
N VAL A 246 -31.85 5.86 9.86
CA VAL A 246 -32.35 4.62 10.46
C VAL A 246 -31.31 3.52 10.28
N PRO A 247 -30.82 2.89 11.37
CA PRO A 247 -29.91 1.76 11.23
C PRO A 247 -30.67 0.57 10.65
N CYS A 248 -30.11 -0.04 9.61
CA CYS A 248 -30.73 -1.13 8.88
C CYS A 248 -29.83 -2.36 8.90
N ALA A 249 -30.41 -3.54 8.74
CA ALA A 249 -29.71 -4.81 8.61
C ALA A 249 -30.33 -5.64 7.49
N VAL A 250 -29.53 -6.52 6.90
CA VAL A 250 -29.95 -7.49 5.88
C VAL A 250 -29.98 -8.87 6.51
N LEU A 251 -31.04 -9.63 6.24
CA LEU A 251 -31.11 -11.04 6.59
C LEU A 251 -30.54 -11.88 5.45
N ARG A 252 -29.58 -12.76 5.74
CA ARG A 252 -28.91 -13.59 4.74
C ARG A 252 -29.86 -14.51 3.93
N PRO A 253 -30.85 -15.21 4.52
CA PRO A 253 -31.69 -16.15 3.79
C PRO A 253 -32.63 -15.47 2.79
N SER A 254 -33.37 -14.45 3.23
CA SER A 254 -34.31 -13.71 2.39
C SER A 254 -33.66 -12.58 1.57
N GLY A 255 -32.49 -12.09 1.97
CA GLY A 255 -31.90 -10.87 1.43
C GLY A 255 -32.68 -9.60 1.77
N ALA A 256 -33.70 -9.69 2.62
CA ALA A 256 -34.58 -8.57 2.93
C ALA A 256 -33.92 -7.55 3.87
N VAL A 257 -34.25 -6.28 3.66
CA VAL A 257 -33.76 -5.18 4.49
C VAL A 257 -34.77 -4.86 5.59
N VAL A 258 -34.30 -4.89 6.83
CA VAL A 258 -35.09 -4.63 8.03
C VAL A 258 -34.42 -3.55 8.87
N THR A 259 -35.20 -2.82 9.67
CA THR A 259 -34.61 -1.88 10.63
C THR A 259 -33.94 -2.63 11.77
N GLN A 260 -32.88 -2.05 12.33
CA GLN A 260 -32.16 -2.62 13.47
C GLN A 260 -33.08 -2.78 14.69
N GLU A 261 -34.07 -1.90 14.85
CA GLU A 261 -35.08 -2.03 15.90
C GLU A 261 -35.94 -3.29 15.75
N CYS A 262 -36.34 -3.64 14.52
CA CYS A 262 -37.05 -4.89 14.25
C CYS A 262 -36.18 -6.10 14.61
N VAL A 263 -34.89 -6.03 14.26
CA VAL A 263 -33.93 -7.08 14.58
C VAL A 263 -33.86 -7.30 16.09
N GLU A 264 -33.75 -6.23 16.86
CA GLU A 264 -33.57 -6.31 18.31
C GLU A 264 -34.84 -6.70 19.06
N LYS A 265 -36.01 -6.20 18.63
CA LYS A 265 -37.27 -6.40 19.34
C LYS A 265 -37.99 -7.69 18.95
N LEU A 266 -37.86 -8.12 17.70
CA LEU A 266 -38.60 -9.26 17.13
C LEU A 266 -37.65 -10.40 16.75
N ILE A 267 -36.74 -10.18 15.80
CA ILE A 267 -35.98 -11.26 15.15
C ILE A 267 -34.99 -11.93 16.12
N ARG A 268 -34.35 -11.18 17.01
CA ARG A 268 -33.42 -11.74 18.01
C ARG A 268 -34.09 -12.62 19.06
N LYS A 269 -35.41 -12.48 19.26
CA LYS A 269 -36.14 -13.33 20.22
C LYS A 269 -36.44 -14.70 19.61
N ASP A 270 -36.93 -14.70 18.38
CA ASP A 270 -37.39 -15.92 17.70
C ASP A 270 -36.30 -16.57 16.83
N MET A 271 -35.20 -15.85 16.55
CA MET A 271 -34.07 -16.25 15.71
C MET A 271 -34.51 -16.94 14.40
N THR A 272 -35.55 -16.38 13.78
CA THR A 272 -36.18 -16.92 12.57
C THR A 272 -36.49 -15.78 11.61
N ASP A 273 -36.30 -16.02 10.31
CA ASP A 273 -36.62 -15.04 9.27
C ASP A 273 -38.14 -14.88 9.15
N PRO A 274 -38.70 -13.67 9.32
CA PRO A 274 -40.14 -13.44 9.28
C PRO A 274 -40.76 -13.62 7.89
N LEU A 275 -39.97 -13.61 6.81
CA LEU A 275 -40.47 -13.77 5.44
C LEU A 275 -40.42 -15.22 4.96
N THR A 276 -39.31 -15.90 5.23
CA THR A 276 -39.07 -17.25 4.72
C THR A 276 -39.36 -18.33 5.77
N GLY A 277 -39.32 -18.00 7.06
CA GLY A 277 -39.45 -18.97 8.16
C GLY A 277 -38.18 -19.75 8.47
N ASP A 278 -37.05 -19.39 7.85
CA ASP A 278 -35.76 -20.06 8.06
C ASP A 278 -35.13 -19.68 9.40
N LYS A 279 -34.48 -20.65 10.06
CA LYS A 279 -33.74 -20.39 11.30
C LYS A 279 -32.50 -19.55 11.02
N LEU A 280 -32.37 -18.43 11.71
CA LEU A 280 -31.26 -17.49 11.59
C LEU A 280 -30.17 -17.78 12.61
N LYS A 281 -28.92 -17.56 12.23
CA LYS A 281 -27.79 -17.40 13.15
C LYS A 281 -27.45 -15.93 13.31
N GLU A 282 -26.74 -15.58 14.38
CA GLU A 282 -26.27 -14.20 14.59
C GLU A 282 -25.41 -13.69 13.42
N THR A 283 -24.67 -14.57 12.76
CA THR A 283 -23.86 -14.26 11.57
C THR A 283 -24.68 -13.98 10.31
N ASP A 284 -25.95 -14.39 10.28
CA ASP A 284 -26.86 -14.20 9.15
C ASP A 284 -27.55 -12.83 9.20
N ILE A 285 -27.47 -12.14 10.33
CA ILE A 285 -27.96 -10.78 10.52
C ILE A 285 -26.78 -9.84 10.23
N ILE A 286 -26.82 -9.19 9.08
CA ILE A 286 -25.73 -8.33 8.62
C ILE A 286 -26.14 -6.86 8.81
N PRO A 287 -25.59 -6.15 9.82
CA PRO A 287 -25.87 -4.73 9.99
C PRO A 287 -25.26 -3.96 8.83
N LEU A 288 -26.07 -3.14 8.14
CA LEU A 288 -25.60 -2.32 7.04
C LEU A 288 -24.71 -1.19 7.56
N GLN A 289 -23.55 -1.03 6.93
CA GLN A 289 -22.66 0.07 7.21
C GLN A 289 -23.27 1.36 6.68
N ARG A 290 -23.46 2.31 7.58
CA ARG A 290 -23.91 3.66 7.22
C ARG A 290 -22.79 4.39 6.46
N GLY A 291 -23.18 5.30 5.58
CA GLY A 291 -22.24 6.05 4.74
C GLY A 291 -21.31 6.95 5.56
N GLY A 292 -20.01 6.72 5.50
CA GLY A 292 -19.00 7.65 6.02
C GLY A 292 -18.15 8.21 4.89
N THR A 293 -17.55 9.37 5.10
CA THR A 293 -16.41 9.81 4.29
C THR A 293 -15.12 9.31 4.92
N GLY A 294 -14.03 9.26 4.17
CA GLY A 294 -12.70 8.92 4.72
C GLY A 294 -12.24 9.83 5.87
N PHE A 295 -12.92 10.97 6.09
CA PHE A 295 -12.62 11.94 7.13
C PHE A 295 -13.67 12.01 8.25
N ALA A 296 -14.86 11.41 8.09
CA ALA A 296 -15.93 11.44 9.09
C ALA A 296 -16.86 10.22 8.98
N GLY A 297 -17.13 9.57 10.12
CA GLY A 297 -18.11 8.48 10.20
C GLY A 297 -19.56 9.01 10.26
N SER A 298 -20.49 8.31 9.61
CA SER A 298 -21.93 8.54 9.81
C SER A 298 -22.35 8.33 11.24
N GLY A 299 -23.20 9.23 11.76
CA GLY A 299 -23.88 9.07 13.04
C GLY A 299 -23.11 9.54 14.27
N VAL A 300 -21.78 9.70 14.19
CA VAL A 300 -20.95 10.19 15.30
C VAL A 300 -20.04 11.31 14.79
N THR A 301 -20.46 12.56 14.99
CA THR A 301 -19.73 13.79 14.61
C THR A 301 -19.25 13.84 13.16
N LEU A 302 -20.07 14.42 12.28
CA LEU A 302 -19.72 14.74 10.88
C LEU A 302 -18.71 15.89 10.79
N LYS A 303 -17.50 15.70 11.31
CA LYS A 303 -16.40 16.65 11.25
C LYS A 303 -15.26 16.04 10.45
N ALA A 304 -15.01 16.57 9.26
CA ALA A 304 -13.78 16.28 8.55
C ALA A 304 -12.64 17.07 9.21
N LYS A 305 -11.50 16.41 9.44
CA LYS A 305 -10.26 17.05 9.87
C LYS A 305 -9.19 16.77 8.84
N GLU A 306 -8.57 17.82 8.33
CA GLU A 306 -7.42 17.73 7.45
C GLU A 306 -6.20 18.24 8.21
N ALA A 307 -5.21 17.37 8.40
CA ALA A 307 -3.93 17.74 9.01
C ALA A 307 -2.98 18.22 7.91
N ARG A 308 -2.73 19.54 7.90
CA ARG A 308 -1.75 20.16 7.00
C ARG A 308 -0.47 20.50 7.77
N PRO A 309 0.66 20.71 7.08
CA PRO A 309 1.89 21.17 7.71
C PRO A 309 1.62 22.35 8.64
N VAL A 310 2.19 22.30 9.83
CA VAL A 310 2.14 23.40 10.79
C VAL A 310 3.45 24.15 10.62
N MET A 311 3.41 25.46 10.43
CA MET A 311 4.61 26.27 10.62
C MET A 311 5.00 26.15 12.09
N MET A 312 6.08 25.42 12.38
CA MET A 312 6.78 25.56 13.64
C MET A 312 7.41 26.95 13.63
N VAL A 313 6.87 27.84 14.46
CA VAL A 313 7.46 29.14 14.77
C VAL A 313 8.52 28.94 15.83
#